data_AF-A0A800BHM1-F1
#
_entry.id   AF-A0A800BHM1-F1
#
_cell.length_a   1.000
_cell.length_b   1.000
_cell.length_c   1.000
_cell.angle_alpha   90.00
_cell.angle_beta   90.00
_cell.angle_gamma   90.00
#
_symmetry.space_group_name_H-M   'P 1'
#
loop_
_entity.id
_entity.type
_entity.pdbx_description
1 polymer ?
#
loop_
_entity_poly.entity_id
_entity_poly.type
_entity_poly.pdbx_seq_one_letter_code
_entity_poly.pdbx_strand_id
1 'polypeptide(L)'
;LSPVSSVGESIAVPIGLSIFHTTFNILNVLLLVWFVPLISRTVIRMQPSKGETDEEFHLEHIGGGLMQTSELSVLEAQKEVIKFGEITSRLHNMIPELIQETDNKKFNKLMERIKKYEDITDKMEVEIADYLAKASQGEMSDSASLKVRSMISIINDMERIGDICYQMSISIESKRREKEDFTVESSKSIENMLSEVQKALDIMNNNLRSEYSQVTLTEANNAEININNMRNKLRKSYLQKIEKGEMKIQTGMIYHNLIHSLEKVGDHIFNITEAIVGDK
;
A
#
# COMPACT_ATOMS: atom_id res chain seq x y z
N LEU A 1 9.71 10.53 -74.06
CA LEU A 1 10.43 9.53 -73.24
C LEU A 1 10.25 9.94 -71.78
N SER A 2 9.55 9.09 -71.03
CA SER A 2 8.71 9.43 -69.89
C SER A 2 9.48 9.77 -68.60
N PRO A 3 8.96 10.68 -67.74
CA PRO A 3 9.57 11.07 -66.46
C PRO A 3 9.23 10.13 -65.28
N VAL A 4 8.95 8.85 -65.54
CA VAL A 4 8.39 7.92 -64.53
C VAL A 4 9.46 7.22 -63.68
N SER A 5 10.76 7.37 -64.01
CA SER A 5 11.83 6.64 -63.32
C SER A 5 12.31 7.24 -61.99
N SER A 6 12.04 8.52 -61.69
CA SER A 6 12.56 9.17 -60.46
C SER A 6 11.68 9.00 -59.22
N VAL A 7 10.40 8.68 -59.39
CA VAL A 7 9.45 8.55 -58.26
C VAL A 7 9.56 7.16 -57.59
N GLY A 8 9.93 6.12 -58.34
CA GLY A 8 10.11 4.76 -57.82
C GLY A 8 11.31 4.61 -56.89
N GLU A 9 12.44 5.27 -57.19
CA GLU A 9 13.64 5.26 -56.34
C GLU A 9 13.44 6.02 -55.02
N SER A 10 12.66 7.10 -55.03
CA SER A 10 12.39 7.92 -53.84
C SER A 10 11.57 7.20 -52.76
N ILE A 11 10.72 6.24 -53.16
CA ILE A 11 9.84 5.49 -52.23
C ILE A 11 10.49 4.15 -51.82
N ALA A 12 11.37 3.59 -52.67
CA ALA A 12 12.06 2.34 -52.39
C ALA A 12 13.03 2.42 -51.19
N VAL A 13 13.69 3.57 -50.99
CA VAL A 13 14.67 3.76 -49.90
C VAL A 13 14.00 3.76 -48.50
N PRO A 14 12.93 4.52 -48.23
CA PRO A 14 12.22 4.47 -46.95
C PRO A 14 11.61 3.09 -46.64
N ILE A 15 11.07 2.41 -47.66
CA ILE A 15 10.50 1.06 -47.52
C ILE A 15 11.60 0.05 -47.20
N GLY A 16 12.73 0.10 -47.90
CA GLY A 16 13.89 -0.75 -47.64
C GLY A 16 14.44 -0.58 -46.23
N LEU A 17 14.55 0.66 -45.74
CA LEU A 17 14.95 0.95 -44.37
C LEU A 17 13.96 0.40 -43.34
N SER A 18 12.65 0.58 -43.58
CA SER A 18 11.60 0.11 -42.68
C SER A 18 11.58 -1.43 -42.57
N ILE A 19 11.73 -2.12 -43.71
CA ILE A 19 11.83 -3.59 -43.75
C ILE A 19 13.11 -4.03 -43.05
N PHE A 20 14.25 -3.40 -43.32
CA PHE A 20 15.52 -3.74 -42.66
C PHE A 20 15.41 -3.60 -41.14
N HIS A 21 14.90 -2.47 -40.63
CA HIS A 21 14.72 -2.25 -39.19
C HIS A 21 13.77 -3.25 -38.56
N THR A 22 12.64 -3.55 -39.23
CA THR A 22 11.66 -4.51 -38.72
C THR A 22 12.24 -5.92 -38.67
N THR A 23 12.89 -6.36 -39.75
CA THR A 23 13.52 -7.68 -39.82
C THR A 23 14.68 -7.79 -38.83
N PHE A 24 15.52 -6.76 -38.71
CA PHE A 24 16.60 -6.71 -37.73
C PHE A 24 16.09 -6.85 -36.30
N ASN A 25 15.03 -6.12 -35.94
CA ASN A 25 14.41 -6.21 -34.61
C ASN A 25 13.79 -7.58 -34.34
N ILE A 26 13.08 -8.16 -35.32
CA ILE A 26 12.50 -9.51 -35.19
C ILE A 26 13.59 -10.56 -34.98
N LEU A 27 14.67 -10.51 -35.76
CA LEU A 27 15.80 -11.43 -35.63
C LEU A 27 16.50 -11.27 -34.27
N ASN A 28 16.68 -10.03 -33.79
CA ASN A 28 17.24 -9.78 -32.46
C ASN A 28 16.36 -10.35 -31.35
N VAL A 29 15.04 -10.19 -31.42
CA VAL A 29 14.12 -10.79 -30.43
C VAL A 29 14.21 -12.32 -30.46
N LEU A 30 14.18 -12.93 -31.64
CA LEU A 30 14.29 -14.39 -31.79
C LEU A 30 15.63 -14.95 -31.29
N LEU A 31 16.71 -14.16 -31.41
CA LEU A 31 18.03 -14.54 -30.90
C LEU A 31 18.12 -14.33 -29.38
N LEU A 32 17.70 -13.17 -28.87
CA LEU A 32 17.85 -12.76 -27.48
C LEU A 32 16.90 -13.48 -26.52
N VAL A 33 15.75 -13.98 -26.99
CA VAL A 33 14.79 -14.69 -26.12
C VAL A 33 15.41 -15.91 -25.42
N TRP A 34 16.35 -16.58 -26.08
CA TRP A 34 17.06 -17.74 -25.51
C TRP A 34 18.06 -17.36 -24.40
N PHE A 35 18.46 -16.08 -24.33
CA PHE A 35 19.35 -15.55 -23.30
C PHE A 35 18.58 -15.00 -22.08
N VAL A 36 17.26 -14.84 -22.17
CA VAL A 36 16.41 -14.37 -21.04
C VAL A 36 16.61 -15.22 -19.78
N PRO A 37 16.62 -16.57 -19.82
CA PRO A 37 16.84 -17.38 -18.63
C PRO A 37 18.23 -17.19 -18.02
N LEU A 38 19.25 -16.94 -18.86
CA LEU A 38 20.62 -16.72 -18.43
C LEU A 38 20.76 -15.36 -17.73
N ILE A 39 20.17 -14.31 -18.32
CA ILE A 39 20.13 -12.96 -17.72
C ILE A 39 19.36 -13.01 -16.41
N SER A 40 18.16 -13.62 -16.39
CA SER A 40 17.33 -13.77 -15.19
C SER A 40 18.10 -14.47 -14.05
N ARG A 41 18.75 -15.59 -14.32
CA ARG A 41 19.56 -16.29 -13.30
C ARG A 41 20.74 -15.46 -12.81
N THR A 42 21.37 -14.69 -13.70
CA THR A 42 22.50 -13.82 -13.33
C THR A 42 22.04 -12.69 -12.41
N VAL A 43 20.92 -12.04 -12.74
CA VAL A 43 20.32 -10.98 -11.91
C VAL A 43 19.91 -11.52 -10.55
N ILE A 44 19.19 -12.66 -10.50
CA ILE A 44 18.77 -13.29 -9.23
C ILE A 44 19.98 -13.70 -8.38
N ARG A 45 21.09 -14.09 -9.01
CA ARG A 45 22.32 -14.46 -8.29
C ARG A 45 23.11 -13.25 -7.79
N MET A 46 23.07 -12.13 -8.51
CA MET A 46 23.69 -10.87 -8.11
C MET A 46 22.89 -10.15 -7.01
N GLN A 47 21.56 -10.29 -7.03
CA GLN A 47 20.64 -9.76 -6.03
C GLN A 47 19.75 -10.89 -5.47
N PRO A 48 20.31 -11.77 -4.63
CA PRO A 48 19.53 -12.83 -4.01
C PRO A 48 18.47 -12.23 -3.09
N SER A 49 17.22 -12.67 -3.22
CA SER A 49 16.14 -12.35 -2.27
C SER A 49 16.56 -12.83 -0.87
N LYS A 50 16.75 -11.89 0.05
CA LYS A 50 17.10 -12.15 1.46
C LYS A 50 15.84 -12.22 2.33
N GLY A 51 14.80 -12.92 1.86
CA GLY A 51 13.54 -13.11 2.60
C GLY A 51 12.82 -11.80 2.97
N GLU A 52 11.68 -11.92 3.65
CA GLU A 52 10.82 -10.78 4.03
C GLU A 52 11.48 -9.79 5.02
N THR A 53 12.62 -10.15 5.60
CA THR A 53 13.36 -9.28 6.53
C THR A 53 14.11 -8.14 5.83
N ASP A 54 14.42 -8.30 4.54
CA ASP A 54 15.16 -7.35 3.72
C ASP A 54 14.30 -6.78 2.57
N GLU A 55 13.05 -6.39 2.85
CA GLU A 55 12.39 -5.40 1.99
C GLU A 55 13.17 -4.08 2.09
N GLU A 56 14.11 -3.86 1.17
CA GLU A 56 14.68 -2.54 0.90
C GLU A 56 13.66 -1.78 0.06
N PHE A 57 13.22 -0.63 0.58
CA PHE A 57 12.27 0.21 -0.12
C PHE A 57 12.90 0.83 -1.36
N HIS A 58 12.30 0.51 -2.50
CA HIS A 58 12.52 1.20 -3.77
C HIS A 58 11.18 1.32 -4.48
N LEU A 59 10.92 2.49 -5.06
CA LEU A 59 9.87 2.66 -6.05
C LEU A 59 10.22 1.79 -7.26
N GLU A 60 9.25 1.02 -7.74
CA GLU A 60 9.44 0.08 -8.87
C GLU A 60 9.05 0.71 -10.20
N HIS A 61 8.11 1.65 -10.17
CA HIS A 61 7.48 2.25 -11.34
C HIS A 61 7.85 3.72 -11.51
N ILE A 62 8.51 4.33 -10.52
CA ILE A 62 8.94 5.71 -10.52
C ILE A 62 10.47 5.74 -10.34
N GLY A 63 11.21 6.43 -11.23
CA GLY A 63 12.63 6.75 -10.97
C GLY A 63 13.67 6.43 -12.05
N GLY A 64 13.30 6.13 -13.30
CA GLY A 64 14.27 5.68 -14.31
C GLY A 64 14.08 6.23 -15.72
N GLY A 65 14.05 7.55 -15.93
CA GLY A 65 14.04 8.13 -17.29
C GLY A 65 13.49 9.56 -17.37
N LEU A 66 13.48 10.12 -18.59
CA LEU A 66 12.71 11.34 -18.90
C LEU A 66 11.27 11.13 -18.43
N MET A 67 10.73 12.07 -17.65
CA MET A 67 9.29 12.10 -17.36
C MET A 67 8.52 11.99 -18.68
N GLN A 68 7.63 11.01 -18.76
CA GLN A 68 6.73 10.81 -19.89
C GLN A 68 5.64 11.90 -19.84
N THR A 69 4.60 11.79 -20.68
CA THR A 69 3.46 12.70 -20.60
C THR A 69 2.84 12.68 -19.19
N SER A 70 2.25 13.79 -18.74
CA SER A 70 1.64 13.91 -17.40
C SER A 70 0.66 12.77 -17.08
N GLU A 71 -0.07 12.28 -18.10
CA GLU A 71 -1.00 11.16 -17.96
C GLU A 71 -0.31 9.82 -17.68
N LEU A 72 0.83 9.54 -18.32
CA LEU A 72 1.60 8.32 -18.08
C LEU A 72 2.24 8.34 -16.69
N SER A 73 2.73 9.50 -16.25
CA SER A 73 3.23 9.67 -14.87
C SER A 73 2.13 9.44 -13.82
N VAL A 74 0.91 9.90 -14.05
CA VAL A 74 -0.22 9.62 -13.14
C VAL A 74 -0.52 8.12 -13.05
N LEU A 75 -0.40 7.37 -14.15
CA LEU A 75 -0.60 5.92 -14.15
C LEU A 75 0.53 5.17 -13.43
N GLU A 76 1.78 5.60 -13.56
CA GLU A 76 2.91 5.04 -12.81
C GLU A 76 2.75 5.29 -11.30
N ALA A 77 2.34 6.50 -10.91
CA ALA A 77 2.05 6.83 -9.53
C ALA A 77 0.93 5.95 -8.96
N GLN A 78 -0.13 5.67 -9.73
CA GLN A 78 -1.22 4.80 -9.30
C GLN A 78 -0.74 3.39 -8.96
N LYS A 79 0.26 2.85 -9.66
CA LYS A 79 0.85 1.53 -9.34
C LYS A 79 1.57 1.55 -7.99
N GLU A 80 2.29 2.62 -7.70
CA GLU A 80 2.95 2.80 -6.40
C GLU A 80 1.94 2.99 -5.26
N VAL A 81 0.82 3.68 -5.50
CA VAL A 81 -0.29 3.79 -4.53
C VAL A 81 -0.91 2.41 -4.25
N ILE A 82 -1.10 1.56 -5.26
CA ILE A 82 -1.59 0.18 -5.07
C ILE A 82 -0.59 -0.63 -4.22
N LYS A 83 0.71 -0.51 -4.52
CA LYS A 83 1.78 -1.17 -3.75
C LYS A 83 1.81 -0.68 -2.30
N PHE A 84 1.57 0.62 -2.06
CA PHE A 84 1.48 1.18 -0.72
C PHE A 84 0.34 0.51 0.06
N GLY A 85 -0.85 0.37 -0.53
CA GLY A 85 -1.96 -0.38 0.08
C GLY A 85 -1.58 -1.80 0.52
N GLU A 86 -0.80 -2.54 -0.29
CA GLU A 86 -0.30 -3.87 0.08
C GLU A 86 0.71 -3.84 1.24
N ILE A 87 1.58 -2.82 1.29
CA ILE A 87 2.52 -2.60 2.40
C ILE A 87 1.77 -2.31 3.70
N THR A 88 0.75 -1.44 3.65
CA THR A 88 -0.11 -1.13 4.78
C THR A 88 -0.84 -2.36 5.32
N SER A 89 -1.35 -3.23 4.43
CA SER A 89 -1.94 -4.51 4.86
C SER A 89 -0.93 -5.48 5.48
N ARG A 90 0.30 -5.55 4.95
CA ARG A 90 1.36 -6.35 5.58
C ARG A 90 1.70 -5.85 6.98
N LEU A 91 1.80 -4.53 7.16
CA LEU A 91 2.07 -3.91 8.46
C LEU A 91 0.96 -4.22 9.47
N HIS A 92 -0.32 -4.08 9.09
CA HIS A 92 -1.45 -4.47 9.94
C HIS A 92 -1.40 -5.94 10.38
N ASN A 93 -1.04 -6.85 9.46
CA ASN A 93 -0.94 -8.28 9.75
C ASN A 93 0.17 -8.65 10.75
N MET A 94 1.15 -7.77 10.98
CA MET A 94 2.17 -8.00 12.02
C MET A 94 1.64 -7.73 13.43
N ILE A 95 0.58 -6.93 13.58
CA ILE A 95 -0.02 -6.62 14.89
C ILE A 95 -0.58 -7.85 15.60
N PRO A 96 -1.42 -8.72 14.98
CA PRO A 96 -1.86 -9.95 15.62
C PRO A 96 -0.70 -10.89 15.95
N GLU A 97 0.32 -10.98 15.09
CA GLU A 97 1.54 -11.76 15.37
C GLU A 97 2.26 -11.25 16.62
N LEU A 98 2.41 -9.93 16.74
CA LEU A 98 3.06 -9.29 17.87
C LEU A 98 2.30 -9.52 19.19
N ILE A 99 0.96 -9.46 19.16
CA ILE A 99 0.12 -9.72 20.35
C ILE A 99 0.30 -11.15 20.86
N GLN A 100 0.50 -12.12 19.96
CA GLN A 100 0.58 -13.55 20.29
C GLN A 100 2.01 -14.01 20.61
N GLU A 101 3.04 -13.23 20.27
CA GLU A 101 4.43 -13.66 20.41
C GLU A 101 4.92 -13.67 21.87
N THR A 102 5.35 -14.83 22.33
CA THR A 102 5.79 -15.07 23.72
C THR A 102 7.31 -15.08 23.86
N ASP A 103 8.05 -15.37 22.79
CA ASP A 103 9.51 -15.34 22.80
C ASP A 103 10.03 -13.90 22.69
N ASN A 104 10.91 -13.50 23.63
CA ASN A 104 11.44 -12.14 23.68
C ASN A 104 12.24 -11.76 22.43
N LYS A 105 13.00 -12.69 21.84
CA LYS A 105 13.84 -12.39 20.67
C LYS A 105 12.98 -12.19 19.43
N LYS A 106 11.99 -13.07 19.22
CA LYS A 106 11.04 -12.94 18.12
C LYS A 106 10.18 -11.68 18.25
N PHE A 107 9.74 -11.36 19.46
CA PHE A 107 9.00 -10.13 19.73
C PHE A 107 9.79 -8.88 19.34
N ASN A 108 11.04 -8.77 19.80
CA ASN A 108 11.90 -7.64 19.45
C ASN A 108 12.14 -7.55 17.94
N LYS A 109 12.33 -8.70 17.26
CA LYS A 109 12.47 -8.73 15.80
C LYS A 109 11.20 -8.27 15.08
N LEU A 110 10.01 -8.63 15.58
CA LEU A 110 8.74 -8.13 15.05
C LEU A 110 8.58 -6.63 15.27
N MET A 111 8.95 -6.10 16.44
CA MET A 111 8.96 -4.66 16.71
C MET A 111 9.86 -3.90 15.72
N GLU A 112 11.08 -4.38 15.50
CA GLU A 112 12.01 -3.82 14.51
C GLU A 112 11.42 -3.86 13.10
N ARG A 113 10.75 -4.95 12.73
CA ARG A 113 10.08 -5.09 11.44
C ARG A 113 8.90 -4.13 11.28
N ILE A 114 8.06 -3.96 12.30
CA ILE A 114 6.94 -3.01 12.29
C ILE A 114 7.46 -1.59 12.13
N LYS A 115 8.49 -1.19 12.90
CA LYS A 115 9.11 0.14 12.76
C LYS A 115 9.69 0.34 11.36
N LYS A 116 10.37 -0.66 10.81
CA LYS A 116 10.88 -0.62 9.44
C LYS A 116 9.76 -0.40 8.43
N TYR A 117 8.61 -1.05 8.58
CA TYR A 117 7.47 -0.87 7.67
C TYR A 117 6.84 0.52 7.79
N GLU A 118 6.73 1.09 8.99
CA GLU A 118 6.27 2.48 9.15
C GLU A 118 7.29 3.48 8.54
N ASP A 119 8.60 3.25 8.68
CA ASP A 119 9.61 4.05 7.98
C ASP A 119 9.50 3.90 6.44
N ILE A 120 9.00 2.77 5.94
CA ILE A 120 8.72 2.56 4.51
C ILE A 120 7.48 3.35 4.10
N THR A 121 6.42 3.37 4.92
CA THR A 121 5.20 4.13 4.60
C THR A 121 5.46 5.62 4.52
N ASP A 122 6.27 6.18 5.42
CA ASP A 122 6.70 7.59 5.39
C ASP A 122 7.44 7.93 4.08
N LYS A 123 8.42 7.10 3.70
CA LYS A 123 9.17 7.28 2.44
C LYS A 123 8.27 7.16 1.21
N MET A 124 7.31 6.22 1.22
CA MET A 124 6.35 6.06 0.14
C MET A 124 5.49 7.32 -0.02
N GLU A 125 4.99 7.89 1.08
CA GLU A 125 4.22 9.13 1.03
C GLU A 125 5.04 10.25 0.36
N VAL A 126 6.25 10.49 0.86
CA VAL A 126 7.12 11.56 0.36
C VAL A 126 7.48 11.37 -1.11
N GLU A 127 7.95 10.19 -1.51
CA GLU A 127 8.43 9.97 -2.87
C GLU A 127 7.28 9.95 -3.90
N ILE A 128 6.10 9.43 -3.54
CA ILE A 128 4.92 9.48 -4.40
C ILE A 128 4.40 10.92 -4.50
N ALA A 129 4.33 11.66 -3.39
CA ALA A 129 3.91 13.06 -3.39
C ALA A 129 4.82 13.93 -4.27
N ASP A 130 6.14 13.78 -4.14
CA ASP A 130 7.12 14.49 -4.96
C ASP A 130 6.99 14.16 -6.45
N TYR A 131 6.74 12.89 -6.78
CA TYR A 131 6.52 12.49 -8.16
C TYR A 131 5.25 13.09 -8.75
N LEU A 132 4.15 13.05 -8.00
CA LEU A 132 2.86 13.64 -8.39
C LEU A 132 2.95 15.16 -8.54
N ALA A 133 3.69 15.83 -7.65
CA ALA A 133 3.93 17.26 -7.74
C ALA A 133 4.71 17.62 -9.01
N LYS A 134 5.75 16.86 -9.37
CA LYS A 134 6.47 17.04 -10.63
C LYS A 134 5.57 16.78 -11.83
N ALA A 135 4.78 15.70 -11.82
CA ALA A 135 3.81 15.38 -12.87
C ALA A 135 2.80 16.51 -13.09
N SER A 136 2.40 17.20 -12.03
CA SER A 136 1.45 18.33 -12.10
C SER A 136 1.99 19.63 -12.71
N GLN A 137 3.31 19.72 -12.97
CA GLN A 137 3.90 20.89 -13.62
C GLN A 137 3.70 20.89 -15.15
N GLY A 138 3.42 19.72 -15.73
CA GLY A 138 3.07 19.59 -17.15
C GLY A 138 1.62 19.99 -17.44
N GLU A 139 1.25 20.06 -18.72
CA GLU A 139 -0.17 20.18 -19.08
C GLU A 139 -0.92 18.93 -18.61
N MET A 140 -2.04 19.14 -17.92
CA MET A 140 -2.89 18.08 -17.40
C MET A 140 -4.34 18.31 -17.84
N SER A 141 -5.05 17.22 -18.09
CA SER A 141 -6.52 17.26 -18.16
C SER A 141 -7.11 17.47 -16.75
N ASP A 142 -8.37 17.92 -16.68
CA ASP A 142 -9.10 18.07 -15.42
C ASP A 142 -9.21 16.74 -14.65
N SER A 143 -9.42 15.65 -15.39
CA SER A 143 -9.50 14.30 -14.82
C SER A 143 -8.17 13.83 -14.24
N ALA A 144 -7.05 14.10 -14.90
CA ALA A 144 -5.72 13.79 -14.39
C ALA A 144 -5.39 14.64 -13.15
N SER A 145 -5.75 15.93 -13.16
CA SER A 145 -5.57 16.83 -12.02
C SER A 145 -6.36 16.39 -10.78
N LEU A 146 -7.60 15.90 -10.98
CA LEU A 146 -8.40 15.33 -9.90
C LEU A 146 -7.74 14.06 -9.33
N LYS A 147 -7.28 13.15 -10.20
CA LYS A 147 -6.57 11.93 -9.77
C LYS A 147 -5.32 12.23 -8.94
N VAL A 148 -4.54 13.25 -9.31
CA VAL A 148 -3.37 13.68 -8.52
C VAL A 148 -3.79 14.07 -7.11
N ARG A 149 -4.83 14.91 -6.96
CA ARG A 149 -5.33 15.31 -5.63
C ARG A 149 -5.84 14.13 -4.82
N SER A 150 -6.61 13.24 -5.45
CA SER A 150 -7.08 12.00 -4.81
C SER A 150 -5.92 11.16 -4.32
N MET A 151 -4.91 10.91 -5.15
CA MET A 151 -3.74 10.10 -4.77
C MET A 151 -2.94 10.74 -3.63
N ILE A 152 -2.77 12.07 -3.60
CA ILE A 152 -2.12 12.77 -2.48
C ILE A 152 -2.90 12.55 -1.17
N SER A 153 -4.23 12.62 -1.21
CA SER A 153 -5.01 12.30 -0.01
C SER A 153 -4.87 10.83 0.39
N ILE A 154 -4.87 9.91 -0.58
CA ILE A 154 -4.80 8.47 -0.32
C ILE A 154 -3.48 8.10 0.36
N ILE A 155 -2.34 8.58 -0.14
CA ILE A 155 -1.03 8.26 0.45
C ILE A 155 -0.87 8.83 1.86
N ASN A 156 -1.48 9.99 2.15
CA ASN A 156 -1.51 10.55 3.49
C ASN A 156 -2.31 9.65 4.46
N ASP A 157 -3.53 9.26 4.09
CA ASP A 157 -4.32 8.34 4.93
C ASP A 157 -3.61 6.98 5.10
N MET A 158 -2.86 6.50 4.10
CA MET A 158 -2.05 5.27 4.23
C MET A 158 -0.87 5.41 5.19
N GLU A 159 -0.17 6.55 5.18
CA GLU A 159 0.87 6.88 6.16
C GLU A 159 0.29 6.91 7.59
N ARG A 160 -0.88 7.54 7.76
CA ARG A 160 -1.58 7.57 9.05
C ARG A 160 -1.89 6.19 9.58
N ILE A 161 -2.32 5.27 8.71
CA ILE A 161 -2.51 3.86 9.11
C ILE A 161 -1.18 3.25 9.59
N GLY A 162 -0.08 3.53 8.88
CA GLY A 162 1.26 3.10 9.25
C GLY A 162 1.69 3.57 10.64
N ASP A 163 1.58 4.87 10.93
CA ASP A 163 1.87 5.43 12.26
C ASP A 163 0.99 4.79 13.33
N ILE A 164 -0.32 4.67 13.11
CA ILE A 164 -1.23 4.06 14.09
C ILE A 164 -0.84 2.60 14.37
N CYS A 165 -0.48 1.82 13.35
CA CYS A 165 0.03 0.46 13.52
C CYS A 165 1.31 0.44 14.37
N TYR A 166 2.23 1.36 14.14
CA TYR A 166 3.42 1.50 14.98
C TYR A 166 3.07 1.88 16.43
N GLN A 167 2.16 2.84 16.66
CA GLN A 167 1.69 3.20 18.01
C GLN A 167 1.01 2.03 18.74
N MET A 168 0.26 1.17 18.02
CA MET A 168 -0.29 -0.06 18.57
C MET A 168 0.82 -0.99 19.05
N SER A 169 1.91 -1.13 18.28
CA SER A 169 3.05 -1.96 18.66
C SER A 169 3.72 -1.48 19.96
N ILE A 170 3.86 -0.16 20.14
CA ILE A 170 4.37 0.45 21.38
C ILE A 170 3.43 0.17 22.56
N SER A 171 2.11 0.25 22.33
CA SER A 171 1.11 -0.08 23.37
C SER A 171 1.21 -1.56 23.80
N ILE A 172 1.46 -2.47 22.85
CA ILE A 172 1.65 -3.90 23.11
C ILE A 172 2.99 -4.15 23.85
N GLU A 173 4.06 -3.44 23.50
CA GLU A 173 5.32 -3.49 24.25
C GLU A 173 5.14 -3.01 25.70
N SER A 174 4.40 -1.92 25.92
CA SER A 174 4.14 -1.41 27.28
C SER A 174 3.36 -2.43 28.11
N LYS A 175 2.33 -3.08 27.53
CA LYS A 175 1.61 -4.20 28.17
C LYS A 175 2.57 -5.27 28.67
N ARG A 176 3.50 -5.70 27.79
CA ARG A 176 4.47 -6.76 28.10
C ARG A 176 5.43 -6.34 29.21
N ARG A 177 5.95 -5.11 29.15
CA ARG A 177 6.86 -4.55 30.16
C ARG A 177 6.19 -4.43 31.53
N GLU A 178 4.92 -4.04 31.56
CA GLU A 178 4.11 -3.89 32.76
C GLU A 178 3.57 -5.23 33.30
N LYS A 179 3.79 -6.34 32.57
CA LYS A 179 3.27 -7.68 32.90
C LYS A 179 1.75 -7.68 33.09
N GLU A 180 1.08 -6.84 32.31
CA GLU A 180 -0.37 -6.82 32.24
C GLU A 180 -0.84 -7.85 31.22
N ASP A 181 -1.89 -8.59 31.54
CA ASP A 181 -2.44 -9.61 30.66
C ASP A 181 -3.91 -9.37 30.39
N PHE A 182 -4.27 -9.52 29.12
CA PHE A 182 -5.66 -9.52 28.72
C PHE A 182 -6.29 -10.84 29.13
N THR A 183 -7.55 -10.77 29.57
CA THR A 183 -8.35 -11.99 29.71
C THR A 183 -8.53 -12.62 28.34
N VAL A 184 -8.82 -13.93 28.31
CA VAL A 184 -9.11 -14.66 27.05
C VAL A 184 -10.20 -13.95 26.25
N GLU A 185 -11.22 -13.42 26.93
CA GLU A 185 -12.32 -12.68 26.30
C GLU A 185 -11.87 -11.34 25.69
N SER A 186 -11.01 -10.58 26.40
CA SER A 186 -10.44 -9.33 25.88
C SER A 186 -9.52 -9.58 24.68
N SER A 187 -8.65 -10.59 24.76
CA SER A 187 -7.81 -10.98 23.62
C SER A 187 -8.65 -11.35 22.40
N LYS A 188 -9.72 -12.15 22.60
CA LYS A 188 -10.61 -12.53 21.50
C LYS A 188 -11.36 -11.34 20.91
N SER A 189 -11.72 -10.36 21.74
CA SER A 189 -12.37 -9.14 21.30
C SER A 189 -11.47 -8.29 20.40
N ILE A 190 -10.18 -8.15 20.77
CA ILE A 190 -9.17 -7.46 19.94
C ILE A 190 -8.95 -8.22 18.64
N GLU A 191 -8.79 -9.55 18.69
CA GLU A 191 -8.62 -10.40 17.50
C GLU A 191 -9.78 -10.25 16.51
N ASN A 192 -11.02 -10.24 17.01
CA ASN A 192 -12.18 -10.06 16.15
C ASN A 192 -12.19 -8.65 15.52
N MET A 193 -11.78 -7.61 16.25
CA MET A 193 -11.70 -6.24 15.70
C MET A 193 -10.58 -6.10 14.67
N LEU A 194 -9.42 -6.72 14.90
CA LEU A 194 -8.33 -6.83 13.91
C LEU A 194 -8.81 -7.49 12.62
N SER A 195 -9.67 -8.51 12.72
CA SER A 195 -10.25 -9.18 11.55
C SER A 195 -11.24 -8.29 10.80
N GLU A 196 -12.04 -7.46 11.48
CA GLU A 196 -12.92 -6.50 10.79
C GLU A 196 -12.11 -5.42 10.06
N VAL A 197 -11.02 -4.93 10.68
CA VAL A 197 -10.09 -4.00 10.01
C VAL A 197 -9.42 -4.65 8.80
N GLN A 198 -9.03 -5.93 8.89
CA GLN A 198 -8.48 -6.65 7.74
C GLN A 198 -9.46 -6.71 6.57
N LYS A 199 -10.76 -6.96 6.82
CA LYS A 199 -11.78 -6.93 5.76
C LYS A 199 -11.90 -5.55 5.12
N ALA A 200 -11.82 -4.48 5.93
CA ALA A 200 -11.83 -3.12 5.41
C ALA A 200 -10.60 -2.84 4.53
N LEU A 201 -9.40 -3.31 4.93
CA LEU A 201 -8.18 -3.23 4.12
C LEU A 201 -8.31 -4.00 2.79
N ASP A 202 -8.95 -5.17 2.80
CA ASP A 202 -9.19 -5.94 1.57
C ASP A 202 -10.11 -5.17 0.61
N ILE A 203 -11.19 -4.56 1.12
CA ILE A 203 -12.09 -3.70 0.33
C ILE A 203 -11.32 -2.50 -0.23
N MET A 204 -10.53 -1.82 0.59
CA MET A 204 -9.68 -0.70 0.17
C MET A 204 -8.74 -1.08 -0.98
N ASN A 205 -8.01 -2.19 -0.83
CA ASN A 205 -7.08 -2.66 -1.84
C ASN A 205 -7.78 -3.06 -3.15
N ASN A 206 -9.00 -3.61 -3.07
CA ASN A 206 -9.81 -3.87 -4.26
C ASN A 206 -10.24 -2.57 -4.96
N ASN A 207 -10.64 -1.56 -4.18
CA ASN A 207 -11.01 -0.24 -4.71
C ASN A 207 -9.82 0.45 -5.40
N LEU A 208 -8.61 0.37 -4.82
CA LEU A 208 -7.40 0.96 -5.38
C LEU A 208 -7.00 0.34 -6.73
N ARG A 209 -7.25 -0.96 -6.92
CA ARG A 209 -6.98 -1.68 -8.18
C ARG A 209 -8.06 -1.49 -9.23
N SER A 210 -9.25 -1.04 -8.83
CA SER A 210 -10.39 -0.89 -9.71
C SER A 210 -10.28 0.40 -10.53
N GLU A 211 -11.05 0.49 -11.61
CA GLU A 211 -11.28 1.78 -12.25
C GLU A 211 -12.06 2.68 -11.29
N TYR A 212 -11.51 3.84 -10.92
CA TYR A 212 -12.08 4.70 -9.88
C TYR A 212 -13.55 5.09 -10.16
N SER A 213 -13.93 5.22 -11.43
CA SER A 213 -15.32 5.51 -11.84
C SER A 213 -16.32 4.39 -11.54
N GLN A 214 -15.86 3.18 -11.22
CA GLN A 214 -16.71 2.04 -10.87
C GLN A 214 -16.78 1.78 -9.36
N VAL A 215 -15.98 2.50 -8.57
CA VAL A 215 -15.93 2.32 -7.12
C VAL A 215 -17.15 3.00 -6.47
N THR A 216 -17.72 2.36 -5.46
CA THR A 216 -18.83 2.91 -4.67
C THR A 216 -18.49 2.87 -3.19
N LEU A 217 -19.11 3.75 -2.40
CA LEU A 217 -18.90 3.82 -0.95
C LEU A 217 -19.60 2.71 -0.17
N THR A 218 -20.49 1.93 -0.79
CA THR A 218 -21.41 1.02 -0.07
C THR A 218 -20.67 0.01 0.81
N GLU A 219 -19.69 -0.71 0.26
CA GLU A 219 -18.97 -1.74 1.02
C GLU A 219 -18.04 -1.13 2.07
N ALA A 220 -17.31 -0.06 1.72
CA ALA A 220 -16.43 0.65 2.63
C ALA A 220 -17.20 1.25 3.82
N ASN A 221 -18.35 1.90 3.56
CA ASN A 221 -19.21 2.47 4.60
C ASN A 221 -19.77 1.39 5.53
N ASN A 222 -20.18 0.23 4.99
CA ASN A 222 -20.65 -0.88 5.81
C ASN A 222 -19.55 -1.43 6.71
N ALA A 223 -18.31 -1.56 6.20
CA ALA A 223 -17.16 -1.97 6.99
C ALA A 223 -16.86 -0.97 8.11
N GLU A 224 -16.89 0.33 7.82
CA GLU A 224 -16.65 1.39 8.80
C GLU A 224 -17.72 1.42 9.90
N ILE A 225 -19.00 1.31 9.54
CA ILE A 225 -20.10 1.18 10.49
C ILE A 225 -19.91 -0.04 11.41
N ASN A 226 -19.46 -1.17 10.87
CA ASN A 226 -19.21 -2.38 11.65
C ASN A 226 -18.07 -2.19 12.66
N ILE A 227 -16.94 -1.60 12.23
CA ILE A 227 -15.80 -1.28 13.10
C ILE A 227 -16.23 -0.32 14.22
N ASN A 228 -16.97 0.73 13.88
CA ASN A 228 -17.48 1.71 14.85
C ASN A 228 -18.42 1.09 15.89
N ASN A 229 -19.38 0.29 15.44
CA ASN A 229 -20.31 -0.42 16.31
C ASN A 229 -19.58 -1.39 17.24
N MET A 230 -18.57 -2.09 16.71
CA MET A 230 -17.74 -2.99 17.49
C MET A 230 -16.94 -2.25 18.56
N ARG A 231 -16.26 -1.15 18.20
CA ARG A 231 -15.55 -0.27 19.14
C ARG A 231 -16.48 0.19 20.27
N ASN A 232 -17.69 0.64 19.94
CA ASN A 232 -18.66 1.12 20.93
C ASN A 232 -19.11 0.01 21.89
N LYS A 233 -19.36 -1.19 21.37
CA LYS A 233 -19.71 -2.37 22.18
C LYS A 233 -18.57 -2.76 23.11
N LEU A 234 -17.35 -2.85 22.60
CA LEU A 234 -16.17 -3.20 23.38
C LEU A 234 -15.87 -2.14 24.45
N ARG A 235 -16.04 -0.86 24.11
CA ARG A 235 -15.89 0.26 25.04
C ARG A 235 -16.83 0.15 26.22
N LYS A 236 -18.12 -0.05 25.96
CA LYS A 236 -19.13 -0.23 27.01
C LYS A 236 -18.82 -1.44 27.89
N SER A 237 -18.41 -2.55 27.28
CA SER A 237 -18.09 -3.78 28.01
C SER A 237 -16.90 -3.63 28.96
N TYR A 238 -15.78 -3.04 28.51
CA TYR A 238 -14.60 -2.93 29.38
C TYR A 238 -14.83 -1.94 30.54
N LEU A 239 -15.56 -0.83 30.32
CA LEU A 239 -15.88 0.12 31.38
C LEU A 239 -16.69 -0.54 32.50
N GLN A 240 -17.68 -1.37 32.14
CA GLN A 240 -18.46 -2.14 33.12
C GLN A 240 -17.58 -3.14 33.90
N LYS A 241 -16.56 -3.73 33.27
CA LYS A 241 -15.62 -4.63 33.96
C LYS A 241 -14.72 -3.89 34.95
N ILE A 242 -14.28 -2.68 34.60
CA ILE A 242 -13.52 -1.81 35.51
C ILE A 242 -14.40 -1.44 36.71
N GLU A 243 -15.65 -1.02 36.50
CA GLU A 243 -16.60 -0.66 37.56
C GLU A 243 -16.84 -1.82 38.55
N LYS A 244 -16.87 -3.06 38.05
CA LYS A 244 -17.06 -4.27 38.86
C LYS A 244 -15.77 -4.80 39.50
N GLY A 245 -14.62 -4.21 39.21
CA GLY A 245 -13.32 -4.72 39.67
C GLY A 245 -12.85 -6.01 38.97
N GLU A 246 -13.48 -6.38 37.86
CA GLU A 246 -13.15 -7.57 37.05
C GLU A 246 -11.97 -7.31 36.08
N MET A 247 -11.56 -6.04 35.93
CA MET A 247 -10.43 -5.61 35.11
C MET A 247 -9.68 -4.49 35.83
N LYS A 248 -8.34 -4.59 35.89
CA LYS A 248 -7.52 -3.49 36.41
C LYS A 248 -7.59 -2.28 35.47
N ILE A 249 -7.56 -1.08 36.04
CA ILE A 249 -7.61 0.18 35.28
C ILE A 249 -6.49 0.25 34.23
N GLN A 250 -5.26 -0.15 34.60
CA GLN A 250 -4.11 -0.12 33.71
C GLN A 250 -4.28 -1.02 32.48
N THR A 251 -4.69 -2.28 32.68
CA THR A 251 -5.05 -3.20 31.59
C THR A 251 -6.17 -2.63 30.71
N GLY A 252 -7.18 -2.01 31.33
CA GLY A 252 -8.30 -1.38 30.64
C GLY A 252 -7.91 -0.17 29.78
N MET A 253 -6.93 0.63 30.21
CA MET A 253 -6.40 1.74 29.42
C MET A 253 -5.66 1.23 28.17
N ILE A 254 -4.81 0.22 28.30
CA ILE A 254 -4.11 -0.40 27.16
C ILE A 254 -5.14 -1.00 26.19
N TYR A 255 -6.13 -1.73 26.71
CA TYR A 255 -7.21 -2.30 25.91
C TYR A 255 -7.98 -1.21 25.14
N HIS A 256 -8.31 -0.11 25.81
CA HIS A 256 -8.99 1.03 25.21
C HIS A 256 -8.16 1.66 24.07
N ASN A 257 -6.87 1.87 24.30
CA ASN A 257 -5.98 2.45 23.31
C ASN A 257 -5.91 1.59 22.04
N LEU A 258 -5.85 0.26 22.18
CA LEU A 258 -5.84 -0.66 21.05
C LEU A 258 -7.15 -0.61 20.25
N ILE A 259 -8.32 -0.72 20.91
CA ILE A 259 -9.60 -0.67 20.19
C ILE A 259 -9.87 0.70 19.56
N HIS A 260 -9.35 1.79 20.15
CA HIS A 260 -9.46 3.12 19.56
C HIS A 260 -8.54 3.26 18.34
N SER A 261 -7.31 2.77 18.43
CA SER A 261 -6.36 2.76 17.32
C SER A 261 -6.92 1.99 16.12
N LEU A 262 -7.53 0.82 16.36
CA LEU A 262 -8.17 0.03 15.30
C LEU A 262 -9.36 0.74 14.65
N GLU A 263 -10.15 1.49 15.41
CA GLU A 263 -11.21 2.34 14.83
C GLU A 263 -10.63 3.48 14.00
N LYS A 264 -9.56 4.13 14.46
CA LYS A 264 -8.87 5.16 13.67
C LYS A 264 -8.29 4.62 12.36
N VAL A 265 -7.77 3.39 12.36
CA VAL A 265 -7.37 2.71 11.11
C VAL A 265 -8.58 2.53 10.19
N GLY A 266 -9.74 2.12 10.73
CA GLY A 266 -11.00 2.06 9.97
C GLY A 266 -11.37 3.39 9.32
N ASP A 267 -11.35 4.49 10.08
CA ASP A 267 -11.65 5.84 9.58
C ASP A 267 -10.76 6.19 8.37
N HIS A 268 -9.44 5.98 8.47
CA HIS A 268 -8.50 6.27 7.39
C HIS A 268 -8.72 5.36 6.16
N ILE A 269 -9.06 4.08 6.38
CA ILE A 269 -9.43 3.17 5.29
C ILE A 269 -10.68 3.66 4.54
N PHE A 270 -11.68 4.14 5.27
CA PHE A 270 -12.89 4.70 4.68
C PHE A 270 -12.58 5.97 3.87
N ASN A 271 -11.81 6.90 4.45
CA ASN A 271 -11.38 8.14 3.79
C ASN A 271 -10.64 7.89 2.46
N ILE A 272 -9.88 6.79 2.35
CA ILE A 272 -9.22 6.40 1.10
C ILE A 272 -10.26 6.10 0.02
N THR A 273 -11.36 5.43 0.35
CA THR A 273 -12.44 5.18 -0.61
C THR A 273 -13.19 6.47 -0.96
N GLU A 274 -13.40 7.38 -0.01
CA GLU A 274 -13.96 8.72 -0.31
C GLU A 274 -13.08 9.50 -1.30
N ALA A 275 -11.76 9.47 -1.12
CA ALA A 275 -10.82 10.11 -2.02
C ALA A 275 -10.83 9.50 -3.43
N ILE A 276 -11.07 8.18 -3.56
CA ILE A 276 -11.22 7.48 -4.85
C ILE A 276 -12.48 7.95 -5.59
N VAL A 277 -13.61 8.07 -4.88
CA VAL A 277 -14.91 8.47 -5.45
C VAL A 277 -14.98 9.98 -5.73
N GLY A 278 -14.15 10.77 -5.03
CA GLY A 278 -14.09 12.23 -5.19
C GLY A 278 -15.02 12.99 -4.24
N ASP A 279 -15.42 12.38 -3.13
CA ASP A 279 -16.33 12.94 -2.12
C ASP A 279 -15.59 13.66 -0.96
N LYS A 280 -14.29 13.93 -1.12
CA LYS A 280 -13.41 14.52 -0.10
C LYS A 280 -13.04 15.98 -0.35
#